data_AF-A0A141R9Y6-F1
#
_entry.id   AF-A0A141R9Y6-F1
#
_cell.length_a   1.000
_cell.length_b   1.000
_cell.length_c   1.000
_cell.angle_alpha   90.00
_cell.angle_beta   90.00
_cell.angle_gamma   90.00
#
_symmetry.space_group_name_H-M   'P 1'
#
loop_
_entity.id
_entity.type
_entity.pdbx_description
1 polymer ?
#
loop_
_entity_poly.entity_id
_entity_poly.type
_entity_poly.pdbx_seq_one_letter_code
_entity_poly.pdbx_strand_id
1 'polypeptide(L)' 'TIAVWSPGLDASGNSLAGTAALELFSERLGCSIF' A
#
# COMPACT_ATOMS: atom_id res chain seq x y z
N THR A 1 9.13 2.60 -10.01
CA THR A 1 9.45 1.98 -8.71
C THR A 1 8.99 2.89 -7.60
N ILE A 2 8.23 2.36 -6.63
CA ILE A 2 7.63 3.11 -5.52
C ILE A 2 7.84 2.29 -4.24
N ALA A 3 8.01 2.96 -3.10
CA ALA A 3 8.06 2.35 -1.77
C ALA A 3 7.22 3.18 -0.79
N VAL A 4 6.63 2.50 0.20
CA VAL A 4 5.84 3.13 1.28
C VAL A 4 6.29 2.56 2.62
N TRP A 5 6.25 3.38 3.66
CA TRP A 5 6.59 2.96 5.01
C TRP A 5 5.77 3.72 6.05
N SER A 6 5.33 3.00 7.09
CA SER A 6 4.74 3.55 8.29
C SER A 6 5.03 2.61 9.47
N PRO A 7 5.12 3.12 10.71
CA PRO A 7 5.49 2.31 11.87
C PRO A 7 4.36 1.40 12.37
N GLY A 8 3.10 1.71 12.07
CA GLY A 8 1.95 0.91 12.50
C GLY A 8 1.80 -0.34 11.65
N LEU A 9 1.90 -1.52 12.26
CA LEU A 9 1.77 -2.80 11.57
C LEU A 9 0.36 -3.38 11.73
N ASP A 10 -0.12 -4.05 10.69
CA ASP A 10 -1.29 -4.93 10.78
C ASP A 10 -0.95 -6.27 11.47
N ALA A 11 -1.93 -7.15 11.62
CA ALA A 11 -1.74 -8.46 12.25
C ALA A 11 -0.76 -9.38 11.49
N SER A 12 -0.50 -9.10 10.22
CA SER A 12 0.42 -9.85 9.35
C SER A 12 1.82 -9.24 9.31
N GLY A 13 2.04 -8.10 10.00
CA GLY A 13 3.32 -7.41 10.03
C GLY A 13 3.55 -6.45 8.86
N ASN A 14 2.53 -6.13 8.06
CA ASN A 14 2.65 -5.13 7.00
C ASN A 14 2.42 -3.73 7.53
N SER A 15 3.04 -2.73 6.92
CA SER A 15 2.74 -1.32 7.17
C SER A 15 1.27 -1.03 6.88
N LEU A 16 0.45 -0.86 7.92
CA LEU A 16 -1.00 -0.70 7.80
C LEU A 16 -1.36 0.51 6.91
N ALA A 17 -0.78 1.66 7.20
CA ALA A 17 -1.02 2.86 6.39
C ALA A 17 -0.34 2.78 5.01
N GLY A 18 0.76 2.01 4.89
CA GLY A 18 1.44 1.81 3.62
C GLY A 18 0.61 0.97 2.64
N THR A 19 0.04 -0.14 3.12
CA THR A 19 -0.85 -1.00 2.33
C THR A 19 -2.06 -0.21 1.85
N ALA A 20 -2.73 0.53 2.73
CA ALA A 20 -3.88 1.37 2.35
C ALA A 20 -3.51 2.45 1.33
N ALA A 21 -2.33 3.06 1.45
CA ALA A 21 -1.85 4.05 0.48
C ALA A 21 -1.59 3.43 -0.91
N LEU A 22 -1.03 2.21 -0.97
CA LEU A 22 -0.79 1.50 -2.22
C LEU A 22 -2.08 1.03 -2.90
N GLU A 23 -3.08 0.61 -2.13
CA GLU A 23 -4.42 0.29 -2.65
C GLU A 23 -5.05 1.49 -3.34
N LEU A 24 -5.15 2.62 -2.62
CA LEU A 24 -5.71 3.86 -3.17
C LEU A 24 -4.90 4.39 -4.37
N PHE A 25 -3.58 4.25 -4.34
CA PHE A 25 -2.71 4.63 -5.45
C PHE A 25 -3.00 3.79 -6.69
N SER A 26 -3.08 2.46 -6.53
CA SER A 26 -3.35 1.52 -7.62
C SER A 26 -4.73 1.78 -8.25
N GLU A 27 -5.76 1.99 -7.43
CA GLU A 27 -7.12 2.31 -7.88
C GLU A 27 -7.19 3.61 -8.68
N ARG A 28 -6.53 4.67 -8.19
CA ARG A 28 -6.59 6.00 -8.84
C ARG A 28 -5.84 6.05 -10.17
N LEU A 29 -4.76 5.29 -10.30
CA LEU A 29 -3.89 5.33 -11.48
C LEU A 29 -4.06 4.12 -12.40
N GLY A 30 -4.90 3.15 -12.06
CA GLY A 30 -5.10 1.94 -12.85
C GLY A 30 -3.80 1.15 -13.04
N CYS A 31 -2.95 1.10 -12.01
CA CYS A 31 -1.64 0.43 -12.08
C CYS A 31 -1.70 -1.09 -11.84
N SER A 32 -2.89 -1.67 -11.77
CA SER A 32 -3.09 -3.12 -11.78
C SER A 32 -2.54 -3.72 -13.07
N ILE A 33 -1.88 -4.87 -12.96
CA ILE A 33 -1.43 -5.67 -14.11
C ILE A 33 -2.41 -6.80 -14.48
N PHE A 34 -3.50 -6.91 -13.72
CA PHE A 34 -4.63 -7.80 -13.94
C PHE A 34 -5.86 -6.99 -14.35
#